data_AF-A0A0M4LRJ8-F1
#
_entry.id   AF-A0A0M4LRJ8-F1
#
_cell.length_a   1.000
_cell.length_b   1.000
_cell.length_c   1.000
_cell.angle_alpha   90.00
_cell.angle_beta   90.00
_cell.angle_gamma   90.00
#
_symmetry.space_group_name_H-M   'P 1'
#
loop_
_entity.id
_entity.type
_entity.pdbx_description
1 polymer ?
#
loop_
_entity_poly.entity_id
_entity_poly.type
_entity_poly.pdbx_seq_one_letter_code
_entity_poly.pdbx_strand_id
1 'polypeptide(L)'
;MAKEGKKAWLITYEHAWKAGDDVAVLAVLNPATGHGKVEDVVGLFWRQLSLRGSEKLAYMNPKAPPPYRPKWAAPEECTCGHSQVVVARLVTGLRASNDAGSIDGLVWD
;
A
#
# COMPACT_ATOMS: atom_id res chain seq x y z
N MET A 1 18.75 -19.59 12.88
CA MET A 1 18.78 -18.16 13.22
C MET A 1 17.61 -17.50 12.52
N ALA A 2 16.60 -17.03 13.25
CA ALA A 2 15.53 -16.23 12.66
C ALA A 2 16.16 -14.94 12.13
N LYS A 3 16.01 -14.64 10.83
CA LYS A 3 16.45 -13.35 10.27
C LYS A 3 15.66 -12.26 10.99
N GLU A 4 16.37 -11.32 11.60
CA GLU A 4 15.79 -10.16 12.27
C GLU A 4 14.89 -9.41 11.27
N GLY A 5 13.59 -9.36 11.56
CA GLY A 5 12.61 -8.75 10.67
C GLY A 5 12.80 -7.23 10.60
N LYS A 6 12.49 -6.63 9.45
CA LYS A 6 12.72 -5.20 9.20
C LYS A 6 11.46 -4.37 9.48
N LYS A 7 11.63 -3.14 9.96
CA LYS A 7 10.56 -2.13 9.99
C LYS A 7 10.43 -1.50 8.60
N ALA A 8 9.23 -1.39 8.07
CA ALA A 8 8.98 -0.82 6.74
C ALA A 8 7.55 -0.31 6.60
N TRP A 9 7.32 0.63 5.68
CA TRP A 9 5.97 0.86 5.18
C TRP A 9 5.63 -0.23 4.17
N LEU A 10 4.58 -0.99 4.45
CA LEU A 10 4.03 -2.00 3.56
C LEU A 10 2.75 -1.45 2.93
N ILE A 11 2.73 -1.38 1.61
CA ILE A 11 1.56 -0.96 0.84
C ILE A 11 0.92 -2.19 0.21
N THR A 12 -0.32 -2.47 0.58
CA THR A 12 -1.07 -3.66 0.18
C THR A 12 -2.31 -3.28 -0.63
N TYR A 13 -2.75 -4.21 -1.46
CA TYR A 13 -4.09 -4.21 -2.05
C TYR A 13 -4.98 -5.19 -1.32
N GLU A 14 -5.96 -4.69 -0.58
CA GLU A 14 -6.81 -5.47 0.32
C GLU A 14 -8.26 -5.40 -0.16
N HIS A 15 -8.91 -6.53 -0.39
CA HIS A 15 -10.37 -6.48 -0.52
C HIS A 15 -10.98 -6.41 0.89
N ALA A 16 -12.13 -5.75 1.05
CA ALA A 16 -12.82 -5.52 2.33
C ALA A 16 -13.14 -6.78 3.17
N TRP A 17 -12.80 -7.98 2.67
CA TRP A 17 -13.04 -9.30 3.26
C TRP A 17 -11.76 -10.15 3.39
N LYS A 18 -10.58 -9.61 3.05
CA LYS A 18 -9.26 -10.27 3.25
C LYS A 18 -8.22 -9.24 3.70
N ALA A 19 -7.90 -9.25 4.99
CA ALA A 19 -6.68 -8.68 5.55
C ALA A 19 -5.80 -9.85 6.04
N GLY A 20 -4.49 -9.83 5.79
CA GLY A 20 -3.55 -10.88 6.23
C GLY A 20 -2.68 -11.46 5.10
N ASP A 21 -2.22 -12.71 5.27
CA ASP A 21 -1.14 -13.36 4.49
C ASP A 21 -1.36 -13.50 2.96
N ASP A 22 -2.58 -13.21 2.50
CA ASP A 22 -3.03 -13.38 1.10
C ASP A 22 -3.22 -12.05 0.36
N VAL A 23 -2.80 -10.93 0.95
CA VAL A 23 -2.92 -9.59 0.33
C VAL A 23 -1.80 -9.35 -0.66
N ALA A 24 -2.12 -8.73 -1.81
CA ALA A 24 -1.11 -8.40 -2.79
C ALA A 24 -0.27 -7.22 -2.30
N VAL A 25 1.03 -7.42 -2.14
CA VAL A 25 1.97 -6.35 -1.80
C VAL A 25 2.25 -5.51 -3.05
N LEU A 26 1.92 -4.22 -2.99
CA LEU A 26 2.14 -3.26 -4.07
C LEU A 26 3.51 -2.57 -3.95
N ALA A 27 3.95 -2.28 -2.73
CA ALA A 27 5.26 -1.70 -2.46
C ALA A 27 5.74 -1.92 -1.02
N VAL A 28 7.07 -1.90 -0.86
CA VAL A 28 7.75 -1.80 0.44
C VAL A 28 8.60 -0.53 0.42
N LEU A 29 8.37 0.39 1.36
CA LEU A 29 9.13 1.65 1.46
C LEU A 29 9.93 1.70 2.76
N ASN A 30 10.99 2.51 2.74
CA ASN A 30 11.81 2.77 3.92
C ASN A 30 10.95 3.36 5.06
N PRO A 31 11.08 2.91 6.33
CA PRO A 31 10.28 3.40 7.44
C PRO A 31 10.42 4.91 7.70
N ALA A 32 11.54 5.53 7.29
CA ALA A 32 11.75 6.97 7.37
C ALA A 32 11.00 7.77 6.28
N THR A 33 10.24 7.11 5.40
CA THR A 33 9.42 7.78 4.39
C THR A 33 8.34 8.59 5.08
N GLY A 34 8.35 9.91 4.85
CA GLY A 34 7.39 10.83 5.47
C GLY A 34 5.97 10.64 4.96
N HIS A 35 5.00 11.04 5.77
CA HIS A 35 3.57 10.82 5.53
C HIS A 35 3.11 11.33 4.15
N GLY A 36 3.48 12.56 3.75
CA GLY A 36 3.08 13.09 2.44
C GLY A 36 3.55 12.23 1.26
N LYS A 37 4.73 11.60 1.36
CA LYS A 37 5.23 10.70 0.31
C LYS A 37 4.48 9.36 0.32
N VAL A 38 4.12 8.85 1.50
CA VAL A 38 3.27 7.66 1.63
C VAL A 38 1.90 7.90 1.00
N GLU A 39 1.29 9.06 1.27
CA GLU A 39 0.03 9.48 0.65
C GLU A 39 0.14 9.50 -0.88
N ASP A 40 1.17 10.16 -1.43
CA ASP A 40 1.37 10.25 -2.87
C ASP A 40 1.42 8.86 -3.54
N VAL A 41 2.11 7.91 -2.91
CA VAL A 41 2.27 6.53 -3.41
C VAL A 41 0.96 5.74 -3.28
N VAL A 42 0.27 5.81 -2.14
CA VAL A 42 -1.05 5.18 -1.95
C VAL A 42 -2.04 5.70 -3.00
N GLY A 43 -2.08 7.02 -3.20
CA GLY A 43 -2.90 7.65 -4.21
C GLY A 43 -2.54 7.21 -5.62
N LEU A 44 -1.24 7.06 -5.92
CA LEU A 44 -0.77 6.58 -7.23
C LEU A 44 -1.25 5.16 -7.52
N PHE A 45 -1.05 4.23 -6.58
CA PHE A 45 -1.49 2.85 -6.76
C PHE A 45 -3.00 2.74 -6.91
N TRP A 46 -3.76 3.44 -6.08
CA TRP A 46 -5.21 3.45 -6.21
C TRP A 46 -5.66 3.94 -7.59
N ARG A 47 -5.09 5.03 -8.09
CA ARG A 47 -5.38 5.55 -9.43
C ARG A 47 -5.06 4.54 -10.52
N GLN A 48 -3.95 3.82 -10.39
CA GLN A 48 -3.58 2.81 -11.39
C GLN A 48 -4.51 1.60 -11.40
N LEU A 49 -4.97 1.17 -10.22
CA LEU A 49 -5.81 -0.03 -10.06
C LEU A 49 -7.29 0.25 -10.30
N SER A 50 -7.78 1.46 -9.98
CA SER A 50 -9.23 1.75 -9.93
C SER A 50 -9.73 2.56 -11.13
N LEU A 51 -8.87 3.34 -11.80
CA LEU A 51 -9.29 4.18 -12.91
C LEU A 51 -9.20 3.45 -14.24
N ARG A 52 -10.17 3.70 -15.12
CA ARG A 52 -10.12 3.33 -16.53
C ARG A 52 -9.11 4.19 -17.28
N GLY A 53 -8.67 3.75 -18.46
CA GLY A 53 -7.71 4.49 -19.28
C GLY A 53 -8.15 5.92 -19.59
N SER A 54 -9.43 6.14 -19.89
CA SER A 54 -10.00 7.48 -20.13
C SER A 54 -9.93 8.38 -18.89
N GLU A 55 -10.17 7.83 -17.71
CA GLU A 55 -10.07 8.56 -16.44
C GLU A 55 -8.62 8.89 -16.10
N LYS A 56 -7.69 7.96 -16.33
CA LYS A 56 -6.24 8.22 -16.16
C LYS A 56 -5.78 9.40 -17.04
N LEU A 57 -6.27 9.49 -18.27
CA LEU A 57 -5.99 10.62 -19.15
C LEU A 57 -6.56 11.95 -18.62
N ALA A 58 -7.79 11.94 -18.11
CA ALA A 58 -8.39 13.13 -17.49
C ALA A 58 -7.59 13.62 -16.27
N TYR A 59 -7.00 12.68 -15.52
CA TYR A 59 -6.13 12.97 -14.37
C TYR A 59 -4.76 13.54 -14.72
N MET A 60 -4.30 13.41 -15.98
CA MET A 60 -3.07 14.09 -16.42
C MET A 60 -3.26 15.61 -16.51
N ASN A 61 -4.48 16.13 -16.34
CA ASN A 61 -4.73 17.55 -16.26
C ASN A 61 -4.25 18.11 -14.90
N PRO A 62 -3.19 18.94 -14.86
CA PRO A 62 -2.62 19.46 -13.62
C PRO A 62 -3.57 20.40 -12.86
N LYS A 63 -4.66 20.86 -13.49
CA LYS A 63 -5.68 21.72 -12.87
C LYS A 63 -6.82 20.93 -12.21
N ALA A 64 -6.94 19.64 -12.47
CA ALA A 64 -7.96 18.80 -11.86
C ALA A 64 -7.49 18.36 -10.46
N PRO A 65 -8.19 18.73 -9.38
CA PRO A 65 -7.86 18.19 -8.07
C PRO A 65 -8.09 16.68 -8.07
N PRO A 66 -7.23 15.88 -7.40
CA PRO A 66 -7.51 14.46 -7.26
C PRO A 66 -8.84 14.31 -6.48
N PRO A 67 -9.86 13.63 -7.04
CA PRO A 67 -11.17 13.46 -6.41
C PRO A 67 -11.09 12.65 -5.11
N TYR A 68 -10.02 11.87 -4.93
CA TYR A 68 -9.78 11.13 -3.70
C TYR A 68 -8.38 11.42 -3.19
N ARG A 69 -8.34 11.88 -1.94
CA ARG A 69 -7.11 12.08 -1.19
C ARG A 69 -6.95 10.94 -0.21
N PRO A 70 -5.74 10.37 -0.10
CA PRO A 70 -5.43 9.45 0.98
C PRO A 70 -5.78 10.04 2.34
N LYS A 71 -6.20 9.18 3.26
CA LYS A 71 -6.61 9.52 4.62
C LYS A 71 -5.87 8.65 5.62
N TRP A 72 -5.38 9.28 6.67
CA TRP A 72 -4.79 8.57 7.80
C TRP A 72 -5.89 8.08 8.74
N ALA A 73 -5.94 6.77 8.96
CA ALA A 73 -6.79 6.15 9.97
C ALA A 73 -6.11 6.18 11.35
N ALA A 74 -4.77 6.08 11.36
CA ALA A 74 -3.90 6.16 12.53
C ALA A 74 -2.53 6.74 12.09
N PRO A 75 -1.63 7.12 13.02
CA PRO A 75 -0.28 7.60 12.66
C PRO A 75 0.52 6.63 11.79
N GLU A 76 0.23 5.34 11.90
CA GLU A 76 0.93 4.25 11.21
C GLU A 76 0.06 3.59 10.12
N GLU A 77 -1.10 4.15 9.78
CA GLU A 77 -2.01 3.59 8.78
C GLU A 77 -2.63 4.67 7.86
N CYS A 78 -2.34 4.56 6.55
CA CYS A 78 -2.90 5.42 5.51
C CYS A 78 -3.75 4.59 4.53
N THR A 79 -4.92 5.11 4.15
CA THR A 79 -5.84 4.48 3.20
C THR A 79 -6.10 5.43 2.03
N CYS A 80 -6.61 4.96 0.89
CA CYS A 80 -6.93 5.85 -0.24
C CYS A 80 -8.16 6.76 -0.03
N GLY A 81 -8.87 6.63 1.10
CA GLY A 81 -9.98 7.51 1.51
C GLY A 81 -11.33 7.27 0.83
N HIS A 82 -11.40 6.47 -0.25
CA HIS A 82 -12.63 6.11 -0.98
C HIS A 82 -13.13 4.69 -0.64
N SER A 83 -12.23 3.72 -0.63
CA SER A 83 -12.47 2.34 -0.18
C SER A 83 -11.16 1.80 0.38
N GLN A 84 -11.19 0.98 1.44
CA GLN A 84 -9.96 0.48 2.10
C GLN A 84 -9.26 -0.60 1.26
N VAL A 85 -8.99 -0.28 -0.01
CA VAL A 85 -8.46 -1.23 -0.99
C VAL A 85 -6.99 -1.05 -1.22
N VAL A 86 -6.46 0.15 -1.05
CA VAL A 86 -5.01 0.37 -0.94
C VAL A 86 -4.73 0.90 0.45
N VAL A 87 -3.92 0.15 1.19
CA VAL A 87 -3.57 0.46 2.58
C VAL A 87 -2.06 0.50 2.71
N ALA A 88 -1.53 1.52 3.37
CA ALA A 88 -0.15 1.58 3.80
C ALA A 88 -0.09 1.42 5.33
N ARG A 89 0.68 0.45 5.81
CA ARG A 89 0.94 0.24 7.25
C ARG A 89 2.42 0.29 7.54
N LEU A 90 2.79 0.91 8.65
CA LEU A 90 4.15 0.83 9.15
C LEU A 90 4.29 -0.47 9.96
N VAL A 91 4.81 -1.52 9.33
CA VAL A 91 4.92 -2.86 9.91
C VAL A 91 6.29 -3.09 10.52
N THR A 92 6.36 -4.02 11.47
CA THR A 92 7.61 -4.55 12.01
C THR A 92 7.76 -6.03 11.65
N GLY A 93 8.94 -6.60 11.88
CA GLY A 93 9.12 -8.03 11.67
C GLY A 93 9.11 -8.49 10.21
N LEU A 94 9.12 -7.57 9.23
CA LEU A 94 8.98 -7.88 7.81
C LEU A 94 10.13 -8.78 7.34
N ARG A 95 9.77 -9.94 6.78
CA ARG A 95 10.72 -10.96 6.31
C ARG A 95 10.15 -11.69 5.10
N ALA A 96 11.05 -12.17 4.24
CA ALA A 96 10.69 -13.06 3.15
C ALA A 96 10.33 -14.45 3.71
N SER A 97 9.30 -15.07 3.15
CA SER A 97 8.88 -16.45 3.43
C SER A 97 9.01 -17.30 2.17
N ASN A 98 9.63 -18.48 2.33
CA ASN A 98 9.81 -19.47 1.27
C ASN A 98 8.95 -20.72 1.53
N ASP A 99 7.79 -20.57 2.18
CA ASP A 99 6.94 -21.72 2.47
C ASP A 99 6.53 -22.44 1.18
N ALA A 100 6.61 -23.77 1.24
CA ALA A 100 6.66 -24.67 0.10
C ALA A 100 5.36 -24.65 -0.73
N GLY A 101 5.31 -23.78 -1.74
CA GLY A 101 4.23 -23.78 -2.73
C GLY A 101 4.05 -22.48 -3.55
N SER A 102 4.61 -21.35 -3.11
CA SER A 102 4.46 -20.07 -3.83
C SER A 102 5.78 -19.28 -3.90
N ILE A 103 5.84 -18.42 -4.90
CA ILE A 103 6.92 -17.49 -5.21
C ILE A 103 7.12 -16.55 -4.00
N ASP A 104 8.31 -16.57 -3.40
CA ASP A 104 8.92 -15.55 -2.52
C ASP A 104 7.91 -14.58 -1.86
N GLY A 105 7.25 -15.03 -0.79
CA GLY A 105 6.21 -14.27 -0.09
C GLY A 105 6.78 -13.32 0.96
N LEU A 106 5.98 -12.37 1.45
CA LEU A 106 6.34 -11.48 2.57
C LEU A 106 5.43 -11.75 3.76
N VAL A 107 6.00 -11.84 4.96
CA VAL A 107 5.28 -11.95 6.24
C VAL A 107 5.76 -10.87 7.21
N TRP A 108 4.87 -10.37 8.07
CA TRP A 108 5.13 -9.28 9.02
C TRP A 108 4.30 -9.45 10.30
N ASP A 109 4.65 -8.70 11.34
CA ASP A 109 3.95 -8.67 12.63
C ASP A 109 3.00 -7.45 12.72
#